data_AF-A0A1H6RL74-F1
#
_entry.id   AF-A0A1H6RL74-F1
#
_cell.length_a   1.000
_cell.length_b   1.000
_cell.length_c   1.000
_cell.angle_alpha   90.00
_cell.angle_beta   90.00
_cell.angle_gamma   90.00
#
_symmetry.space_group_name_H-M   'P 1'
#
loop_
_entity.id
_entity.type
_entity.pdbx_description
1 polymer ?
#
loop_
_entity_poly.entity_id
_entity_poly.type
_entity_poly.pdbx_seq_one_letter_code
_entity_poly.pdbx_strand_id
1 'polypeptide(L)'
;MMRPALLRLVAPALLLAGCQTTSDPAEGGFFDGVSGIASGSYDARIDTAEADVAGAQARNEALAAQIRGSESELAQLKLQILQQRNTLGTPDAATASRIDRVLNDTPGGATPDARLAALQRSISEARALSADLARLSG
;
A
#
# COMPACT_ATOMS: atom_id res chain seq x y z
N MET A 1 -79.83 -20.37 -15.76
CA MET A 1 -79.58 -21.80 -15.49
C MET A 1 -78.17 -22.15 -15.93
N MET A 2 -77.44 -22.84 -15.05
CA MET A 2 -76.21 -23.65 -15.22
C MET A 2 -74.91 -23.04 -15.81
N ARG A 3 -73.86 -23.03 -14.98
CA ARG A 3 -72.43 -23.09 -15.36
C ARG A 3 -72.04 -24.56 -15.60
N PRO A 4 -71.08 -24.83 -16.48
CA PRO A 4 -69.75 -25.35 -16.06
C PRO A 4 -68.62 -24.66 -16.87
N ALA A 5 -67.44 -24.29 -16.35
CA ALA A 5 -66.36 -25.03 -15.68
C ALA A 5 -65.55 -25.95 -16.63
N LEU A 6 -64.22 -25.72 -16.66
CA LEU A 6 -63.12 -26.43 -17.38
C LEU A 6 -63.08 -26.18 -18.91
N LEU A 7 -61.94 -25.93 -19.58
CA LEU A 7 -60.56 -26.28 -19.28
C LEU A 7 -59.65 -25.33 -20.09
N ARG A 8 -58.71 -24.68 -19.39
CA ARG A 8 -57.58 -23.93 -19.93
C ARG A 8 -56.65 -24.87 -20.71
N LEU A 9 -56.30 -24.55 -21.95
CA LEU A 9 -55.00 -24.91 -22.52
C LEU A 9 -54.72 -24.02 -23.73
N VAL A 10 -53.44 -23.75 -23.97
CA VAL A 10 -52.85 -23.04 -25.12
C VAL A 10 -52.54 -21.55 -24.86
N ALA A 11 -51.26 -21.24 -25.09
CA ALA A 11 -50.56 -19.95 -25.02
C ALA A 11 -50.18 -19.49 -23.59
N PRO A 12 -48.97 -19.88 -23.15
CA PRO A 12 -47.90 -18.90 -23.20
C PRO A 12 -46.55 -19.52 -23.61
N ALA A 13 -46.01 -19.14 -24.77
CA ALA A 13 -44.72 -19.65 -25.26
C ALA A 13 -43.75 -18.57 -25.77
N LEU A 14 -43.96 -17.27 -25.48
CA LEU A 14 -43.21 -16.20 -26.14
C LEU A 14 -42.69 -15.06 -25.22
N LEU A 15 -42.60 -15.26 -23.91
CA LEU A 15 -42.09 -14.24 -22.98
C LEU A 15 -40.97 -14.74 -22.05
N LEU A 16 -39.92 -15.34 -22.61
CA LEU A 16 -38.69 -15.66 -21.87
C LEU A 16 -37.43 -15.32 -22.69
N ALA A 17 -37.43 -14.15 -23.32
CA ALA A 17 -36.20 -13.54 -23.81
C ALA A 17 -35.37 -13.04 -22.61
N GLY A 18 -34.42 -13.86 -22.17
CA GLY A 18 -33.08 -13.42 -21.78
C GLY A 18 -32.89 -12.56 -20.53
N CYS A 19 -33.30 -13.03 -19.36
CA CYS A 19 -32.57 -12.76 -18.11
C CYS A 19 -31.61 -13.93 -17.87
N GLN A 20 -30.47 -13.96 -18.57
CA GLN A 20 -29.37 -14.91 -18.35
C GLN A 20 -28.19 -14.10 -17.81
N THR A 21 -28.27 -13.73 -16.53
CA THR A 21 -27.12 -13.32 -15.71
C THR A 21 -27.13 -14.19 -14.46
N THR A 22 -27.07 -15.50 -14.66
CA THR A 22 -26.93 -16.44 -13.56
C THR A 22 -25.43 -16.62 -13.30
N SER A 23 -25.02 -16.17 -12.11
CA SER A 23 -23.68 -16.36 -11.57
C SER A 23 -23.56 -17.73 -10.87
N ASP A 24 -24.33 -18.72 -11.32
CA ASP A 24 -24.31 -20.07 -10.77
C ASP A 24 -23.16 -20.87 -11.43
N PRO A 25 -22.10 -21.22 -10.68
CA PRO A 25 -20.99 -22.03 -11.21
C PRO A 25 -21.42 -23.45 -11.64
N ALA A 26 -22.67 -23.89 -11.37
CA ALA A 26 -23.23 -25.13 -11.91
C ALA A 26 -23.72 -25.01 -13.37
N GLU A 27 -23.97 -23.80 -13.88
CA GLU A 27 -24.27 -23.54 -15.30
C GLU A 27 -23.01 -23.36 -16.17
N GLY A 28 -21.84 -23.22 -15.54
CA GLY A 28 -20.55 -23.53 -16.17
C GLY A 28 -20.48 -25.04 -16.41
N GLY A 29 -21.18 -25.51 -17.45
CA GLY A 29 -21.32 -26.93 -17.74
C GLY A 29 -19.97 -27.63 -17.80
N PHE A 30 -19.94 -28.93 -17.51
CA PHE A 30 -18.76 -29.80 -17.54
C PHE A 30 -17.76 -29.44 -18.66
N PHE A 31 -18.23 -29.09 -19.86
CA PHE A 31 -17.45 -28.66 -21.03
C PHE A 31 -16.62 -27.38 -20.85
N ASP A 32 -17.05 -26.41 -20.03
CA ASP A 32 -16.29 -25.20 -19.68
C ASP A 32 -15.20 -25.49 -18.63
N GLY A 33 -15.47 -26.45 -17.74
CA GLY A 33 -14.48 -27.01 -16.83
C GLY A 33 -13.39 -27.82 -17.54
N VAL A 34 -13.75 -28.66 -18.52
CA VAL A 34 -12.76 -29.41 -19.31
C VAL A 34 -12.03 -28.52 -20.33
N SER A 35 -12.67 -27.49 -20.88
CA SER A 35 -11.97 -26.51 -21.72
C SER A 35 -10.97 -25.68 -20.89
N GLY A 36 -11.27 -25.36 -19.63
CA GLY A 36 -10.31 -24.76 -18.70
C GLY A 36 -9.10 -25.67 -18.39
N ILE A 37 -9.33 -26.96 -18.17
CA ILE A 37 -8.27 -27.96 -17.97
C ILE A 37 -7.46 -28.21 -19.26
N ALA A 38 -8.11 -28.21 -20.43
CA ALA A 38 -7.45 -28.42 -21.71
C ALA A 38 -6.76 -27.16 -22.28
N SER A 39 -7.15 -25.96 -21.84
CA SER A 39 -6.61 -24.68 -22.31
C SER A 39 -5.43 -24.14 -21.50
N GLY A 40 -5.01 -24.84 -20.44
CA GLY A 40 -3.94 -24.37 -19.55
C GLY A 40 -4.33 -23.15 -18.71
N SER A 41 -5.63 -22.85 -18.57
CA SER A 41 -6.09 -21.66 -17.85
C SER A 41 -5.81 -21.71 -16.35
N TYR A 42 -5.69 -22.92 -15.78
CA TYR A 42 -5.27 -23.10 -14.39
C TYR A 42 -3.79 -22.75 -14.20
N ASP A 43 -2.92 -23.26 -15.07
CA ASP A 43 -1.49 -22.93 -15.05
C ASP A 43 -1.28 -21.44 -15.27
N ALA A 44 -2.00 -20.81 -16.21
CA ALA A 44 -1.94 -19.37 -16.42
C ALA A 44 -2.35 -18.54 -15.18
N ARG A 45 -3.31 -19.04 -14.38
CA ARG A 45 -3.71 -18.39 -13.12
C ARG A 45 -2.66 -18.57 -12.03
N ILE A 46 -2.00 -19.74 -11.96
CA ILE A 46 -0.87 -19.97 -11.07
C ILE A 46 0.27 -19.03 -11.46
N ASP A 47 0.67 -19.01 -12.72
CA ASP A 47 1.76 -18.15 -13.22
C ASP A 47 1.49 -16.68 -12.90
N THR A 48 0.25 -16.21 -13.09
CA THR A 48 -0.15 -14.85 -12.74
C THR A 48 -0.03 -14.58 -11.23
N ALA A 49 -0.52 -15.51 -10.40
CA ALA A 49 -0.45 -15.36 -8.94
C ALA A 49 1.01 -15.40 -8.43
N GLU A 50 1.85 -16.26 -8.99
CA GLU A 50 3.27 -16.34 -8.68
C GLU A 50 4.00 -15.05 -9.08
N ALA A 51 3.70 -14.51 -10.27
CA ALA A 51 4.23 -13.24 -10.71
C ALA A 51 3.81 -12.07 -9.79
N ASP A 52 2.56 -12.05 -9.35
CA ASP A 52 2.05 -11.04 -8.41
C ASP A 52 2.74 -11.11 -7.05
N VAL A 53 2.93 -12.32 -6.51
CA VAL A 53 3.66 -12.54 -5.25
C VAL A 53 5.10 -12.09 -5.37
N ALA A 54 5.81 -12.50 -6.43
CA ALA A 54 7.18 -12.09 -6.68
C ALA A 54 7.30 -10.56 -6.82
N GLY A 55 6.35 -9.94 -7.53
CA GLY A 55 6.26 -8.49 -7.66
C GLY A 55 6.03 -7.78 -6.33
N ALA A 56 5.16 -8.30 -5.47
CA ALA A 56 4.92 -7.75 -4.14
C ALA A 56 6.13 -7.88 -3.22
N GLN A 57 6.81 -9.03 -3.25
CA GLN A 57 8.03 -9.26 -2.48
C GLN A 57 9.14 -8.29 -2.89
N ALA A 58 9.39 -8.12 -4.19
CA ALA A 58 10.39 -7.17 -4.68
C ALA A 58 10.10 -5.73 -4.23
N ARG A 59 8.83 -5.30 -4.26
CA ARG A 59 8.44 -3.96 -3.75
C ARG A 59 8.69 -3.82 -2.24
N ASN A 60 8.36 -4.85 -1.46
CA ASN A 60 8.57 -4.84 -0.02
C ASN A 60 10.06 -4.78 0.33
N GLU A 61 10.91 -5.52 -0.37
CA GLU A 61 12.37 -5.48 -0.19
C GLU A 61 12.95 -4.11 -0.54
N ALA A 62 12.52 -3.53 -1.67
CA ALA A 62 12.93 -2.19 -2.07
C ALA A 62 12.51 -1.13 -1.05
N LEU A 63 11.30 -1.23 -0.51
CA LEU A 63 10.81 -0.31 0.52
C LEU A 63 11.56 -0.47 1.83
N ALA A 64 11.84 -1.71 2.25
CA ALA A 64 12.65 -1.98 3.43
C ALA A 64 14.09 -1.44 3.28
N ALA A 65 14.69 -1.54 2.09
CA ALA A 65 15.99 -0.97 1.80
C ALA A 65 15.98 0.57 1.88
N GLN A 66 14.95 1.22 1.33
CA GLN A 66 14.78 2.67 1.44
C GLN A 66 14.65 3.13 2.90
N ILE A 67 13.85 2.44 3.70
CA ILE A 67 13.69 2.74 5.13
C ILE A 67 15.04 2.65 5.85
N ARG A 68 15.80 1.57 5.67
CA ARG A 68 17.13 1.42 6.28
C ARG A 68 18.10 2.52 5.85
N GLY A 69 18.06 2.90 4.58
CA GLY A 69 18.87 4.00 4.04
C GLY A 69 18.52 5.32 4.72
N SER A 70 17.23 5.66 4.81
CA SER A 70 16.74 6.87 5.48
C SER A 70 17.04 6.88 6.98
N GLU A 71 16.95 5.74 7.67
CA GLU A 71 17.32 5.65 9.09
C GLU A 71 18.81 5.93 9.32
N SER A 72 19.68 5.36 8.46
CA SER A 72 21.11 5.61 8.53
C SER A 72 21.44 7.09 8.28
N GLU A 73 20.80 7.69 7.27
CA GLU A 73 20.95 9.11 6.98
C GLU A 73 20.49 10.01 8.15
N LEU A 74 19.32 9.73 8.72
CA LEU A 74 18.82 10.49 9.85
C LEU A 74 19.76 10.39 11.06
N ALA A 75 20.30 9.20 11.33
CA ALA A 75 21.28 9.02 12.41
C ALA A 75 22.55 9.84 12.19
N GLN A 76 23.06 9.89 10.95
CA GLN A 76 24.22 10.72 10.60
C GLN A 76 23.93 12.22 10.80
N LEU A 77 22.76 12.69 10.35
CA LEU A 77 22.36 14.09 10.55
C LEU A 77 22.22 14.44 12.03
N LYS A 78 21.66 13.56 12.86
CA LYS A 78 21.58 13.77 14.31
C LYS A 78 22.96 13.90 14.95
N LEU A 79 23.92 13.06 14.55
CA LEU A 79 25.31 13.17 15.01
C LEU A 79 25.94 14.51 14.60
N GLN A 80 25.72 14.95 13.36
CA GLN A 80 26.19 16.24 12.87
C GLN A 80 25.60 17.41 13.67
N ILE A 81 24.29 17.39 13.94
CA ILE A 81 23.61 18.40 14.75
C ILE A 81 24.18 18.44 16.18
N LEU A 82 24.45 17.28 16.78
CA LEU A 82 25.08 17.19 18.10
C LEU A 82 26.47 17.85 18.10
N GLN A 83 27.28 17.60 17.08
CA GLN A 83 28.59 18.22 16.93
C GLN A 83 28.48 19.74 16.77
N GLN A 84 27.59 20.21 15.89
CA GLN A 84 27.33 21.63 15.66
C GLN A 84 26.84 22.35 16.93
N ARG A 85 25.95 21.72 17.70
CA ARG A 85 25.52 22.24 19.00
C ARG A 85 26.70 22.43 19.94
N ASN A 86 27.58 21.44 20.02
CA ASN A 86 28.74 21.52 20.91
C ASN A 86 29.73 22.62 20.50
N THR A 87 29.83 22.95 19.20
CA THR A 87 30.65 24.07 18.72
C THR A 87 30.03 25.45 18.97
N LEU A 88 28.70 25.55 18.94
CA LEU A 88 27.96 26.81 19.16
C LEU A 88 27.97 27.28 20.63
N GLY A 89 28.34 26.41 21.57
CA GLY A 89 28.26 26.71 23.00
C GLY A 89 26.81 26.67 23.50
N THR A 90 26.32 27.76 24.08
CA THR A 90 24.95 27.84 24.63
C THR A 90 24.00 28.45 23.59
N PRO A 91 23.18 27.65 22.88
CA PRO A 91 22.16 28.18 21.98
C PRO A 91 21.06 28.91 22.77
N ASP A 92 20.34 29.82 22.11
CA ASP A 92 19.14 30.41 22.68
C ASP A 92 18.05 29.34 22.95
N ALA A 93 17.07 29.68 23.78
CA ALA A 93 16.04 28.73 24.22
C ALA A 93 15.20 28.15 23.06
N ALA A 94 14.96 28.93 22.00
CA ALA A 94 14.17 28.47 20.85
C ALA A 94 14.99 27.48 20.00
N THR A 95 16.27 27.79 19.75
CA THR A 95 17.20 26.92 19.04
C THR A 95 17.45 25.61 19.81
N ALA A 96 17.67 25.69 21.13
CA ALA A 96 17.82 24.53 22.00
C ALA A 96 16.60 23.59 21.91
N SER A 97 15.39 24.15 22.00
CA SER A 97 14.14 23.38 21.90
C SER A 97 13.97 22.69 20.54
N ARG A 98 14.41 23.33 19.45
CA ARG A 98 14.40 22.73 18.10
C ARG A 98 15.39 21.59 18.00
N ILE A 99 16.60 21.76 18.53
CA ILE A 99 17.62 20.70 18.57
C ILE A 99 17.11 19.51 19.35
N ASP A 100 16.59 19.72 20.56
CA ASP A 100 16.11 18.63 21.39
C ASP A 100 14.93 17.89 20.74
N ARG A 101 14.05 18.60 20.04
CA ARG A 101 12.98 17.95 19.27
C ARG A 101 13.56 17.03 18.20
N VAL A 102 14.45 17.52 17.34
CA VAL A 102 15.02 16.72 16.24
C VAL A 102 15.81 15.53 16.77
N LEU A 103 16.59 15.71 17.84
CA LEU A 103 17.40 14.64 18.42
C LEU A 103 16.55 13.55 19.06
N ASN A 104 15.48 13.91 19.76
CA ASN A 104 14.61 12.97 20.43
C ASN A 104 13.46 12.44 19.55
N ASP A 105 13.23 13.03 18.38
CA ASP A 105 12.21 12.56 17.45
C ASP A 105 12.49 11.12 16.99
N THR A 106 11.48 10.27 17.07
CA THR A 106 11.56 8.87 16.64
C THR A 106 10.49 8.66 15.57
N PRO A 107 10.82 8.88 14.28
CA PRO A 107 9.86 8.76 13.20
C PRO A 107 9.31 7.33 13.12
N GLY A 108 7.99 7.22 13.26
CA GLY A 108 7.26 5.96 13.20
C GLY A 108 6.18 5.95 12.12
N GLY A 109 5.48 4.84 12.02
CA GLY A 109 4.35 4.68 11.09
C GLY A 109 3.78 3.27 11.18
N ALA A 110 2.46 3.14 11.03
CA ALA A 110 1.78 1.84 11.09
C ALA A 110 2.07 0.97 9.86
N THR A 111 2.41 1.59 8.73
CA THR A 111 2.78 0.91 7.49
C THR A 111 4.20 1.29 7.06
N PRO A 112 4.87 0.47 6.24
CA PRO A 112 6.18 0.80 5.69
C PRO A 112 6.20 2.16 4.95
N ASP A 113 5.19 2.47 4.14
CA ASP A 113 5.09 3.76 3.45
C ASP A 113 4.93 4.93 4.41
N ALA A 114 4.09 4.79 5.44
CA ALA A 114 3.92 5.82 6.45
C ALA A 114 5.22 6.06 7.23
N ARG A 115 5.96 4.99 7.54
CA ARG A 115 7.27 5.07 8.19
C ARG A 115 8.30 5.76 7.29
N LEU A 116 8.33 5.43 6.00
CA LEU A 116 9.22 6.10 5.05
C LEU A 116 8.90 7.59 4.94
N ALA A 117 7.62 7.96 4.84
CA ALA A 117 7.19 9.36 4.78
C ALA A 117 7.55 10.13 6.06
N ALA A 118 7.41 9.50 7.24
CA ALA A 118 7.83 10.08 8.51
C ALA A 118 9.35 10.30 8.55
N LEU A 119 10.14 9.30 8.15
CA LEU A 119 11.61 9.41 8.06
C LEU A 119 12.04 10.54 7.13
N GLN A 120 11.44 10.64 5.95
CA GLN A 120 11.75 11.69 4.98
C GLN A 120 11.47 13.10 5.53
N ARG A 121 10.39 13.25 6.32
CA ARG A 121 10.09 14.51 7.01
C ARG A 121 11.12 14.82 8.09
N SER A 122 11.45 13.86 8.96
CA SER A 122 12.46 14.08 10.01
C SER A 122 13.84 14.40 9.41
N ILE A 123 14.20 13.79 8.27
CA ILE A 123 15.43 14.11 7.53
C ILE A 123 15.40 15.55 6.99
N SER A 124 14.31 15.98 6.37
CA SER A 124 14.22 17.35 5.84
C SER A 124 14.29 18.40 6.94
N GLU A 125 13.64 18.15 8.08
CA GLU A 125 13.72 18.99 9.27
C GLU A 125 15.14 19.03 9.86
N ALA A 126 15.79 17.87 9.98
CA ALA A 126 17.16 17.77 10.48
C ALA A 126 18.17 18.51 9.57
N ARG A 127 18.04 18.38 8.25
CA ARG A 127 18.86 19.14 7.29
C ARG A 127 18.64 20.64 7.41
N ALA A 128 17.39 21.09 7.51
CA ALA A 128 17.07 22.50 7.69
C ALA A 128 17.68 23.05 8.98
N LEU A 129 17.56 22.32 10.10
CA LEU A 129 18.19 22.69 11.37
C LEU A 129 19.71 22.74 11.25
N SER A 130 20.35 21.73 10.64
CA SER A 130 21.80 21.72 10.48
C SER A 130 22.31 22.91 9.67
N ALA A 131 21.58 23.33 8.63
CA ALA A 131 21.89 24.52 7.85
C ALA A 131 21.75 25.81 8.68
N ASP A 132 20.71 25.92 9.51
CA ASP A 132 20.53 27.05 10.43
C ASP A 132 21.68 27.12 11.45
N LEU A 133 22.07 25.99 12.05
CA LEU A 133 23.19 25.93 13.01
C LEU A 133 24.53 26.29 12.36
N ALA A 134 24.75 25.89 11.11
CA ALA A 134 25.95 26.27 10.36
C ALA A 134 26.03 27.80 10.16
N ARG A 135 24.90 28.48 9.93
CA ARG A 135 24.85 29.94 9.80
C ARG A 135 25.09 30.68 11.12
N LEU A 136 24.79 30.05 12.26
CA LEU A 136 25.02 30.64 13.58
C LEU A 136 26.46 30.45 14.08
N SER A 137 27.22 29.53 13.49
CA SER A 137 28.59 29.19 13.91
C SER A 137 29.67 29.81 13.03
N GLY A 138 29.32 30.34 11.87
CA GLY A 138 30.21 31.09 10.96
C GLY A 138 30.00 32.59 11.07
#